data_AF-A0A9D6K5T6-F1
#
_entry.id   AF-A0A9D6K5T6-F1
#
_cell.length_a   1.000
_cell.length_b   1.000
_cell.length_c   1.000
_cell.angle_alpha   90.00
_cell.angle_beta   90.00
_cell.angle_gamma   90.00
#
_symmetry.space_group_name_H-M   'P 1'
#
loop_
_entity.id
_entity.type
_entity.pdbx_description
1 polymer ?
#
loop_
_entity_poly.entity_id
_entity_poly.type
_entity_poly.pdbx_seq_one_letter_code
_entity_poly.pdbx_strand_id
1 'polypeptide(L)'
;IEKSDTKRGIYTIVVAEGIKTASGELLYDEGAGVDAFGHKKLAGAAKYVKQQIEKRLKNDPEVEKLMTRAGMYVQGIYEIPEVREVVPGHLVRSGNSSAYDVNFGYKAGAGAVILLLEGKSGNTVVNVIADKIYYQQTAEVIKRREVDIKEAAFLEGLGICFGRKIEGFKYELAEIKGQIERRFS
;
A
#
# COMPACT_ATOMS: atom_id res chain seq x y z
N ILE A 1 -5.27 30.07 -11.83
CA ILE A 1 -4.30 28.93 -11.76
C ILE A 1 -4.58 27.99 -10.57
N GLU A 2 -5.61 28.24 -9.77
CA GLU A 2 -5.80 27.62 -8.43
C GLU A 2 -6.94 26.58 -8.33
N LYS A 3 -7.50 26.09 -9.44
CA LYS A 3 -8.60 25.11 -9.42
C LYS A 3 -8.20 23.69 -9.83
N SER A 4 -6.90 23.39 -9.89
CA SER A 4 -6.38 22.08 -10.30
C SER A 4 -5.82 21.34 -9.07
N ASP A 5 -6.28 20.12 -8.80
CA ASP A 5 -5.77 19.30 -7.69
C ASP A 5 -4.28 18.95 -7.83
N THR A 6 -3.77 18.97 -9.06
CA THR A 6 -2.35 18.81 -9.42
C THR A 6 -1.50 20.07 -9.21
N LYS A 7 -2.09 21.19 -8.75
CA LYS A 7 -1.40 22.46 -8.45
C LYS A 7 -1.58 22.87 -6.99
N ARG A 8 -1.83 21.91 -6.09
CA ARG A 8 -1.90 22.16 -4.64
C ARG A 8 -0.50 22.25 -4.05
N GLY A 9 -0.36 22.99 -2.95
CA GLY A 9 0.90 23.15 -2.23
C GLY A 9 1.26 21.99 -1.30
N ILE A 10 0.40 20.98 -1.17
CA ILE A 10 0.58 19.86 -0.25
C ILE A 10 0.26 18.55 -0.95
N TYR A 11 1.16 17.58 -0.81
CA TYR A 11 1.02 16.22 -1.33
C TYR A 11 1.26 15.21 -0.22
N THR A 12 0.52 14.10 -0.25
CA THR A 12 0.77 12.94 0.58
C THR A 12 1.16 11.77 -0.30
N ILE A 13 2.30 11.14 0.00
CA ILE A 13 2.84 10.03 -0.76
C ILE A 13 2.95 8.84 0.19
N VAL A 14 2.26 7.76 -0.16
CA VAL A 14 2.29 6.51 0.61
C VAL A 14 3.23 5.54 -0.09
N VAL A 15 4.14 4.94 0.68
CA VAL A 15 5.19 4.07 0.16
C VAL A 15 5.23 2.80 1.00
N ALA A 16 5.19 1.64 0.35
CA ALA A 16 5.38 0.37 1.03
C ALA A 16 6.85 0.16 1.42
N GLU A 17 7.11 -0.49 2.55
CA GLU A 17 8.48 -0.79 3.00
C GLU A 17 9.26 -1.64 1.99
N GLY A 18 8.56 -2.51 1.26
CA GLY A 18 9.12 -3.38 0.22
C GLY A 18 9.23 -2.77 -1.18
N ILE A 19 9.29 -1.45 -1.32
CA ILE A 19 9.61 -0.84 -2.63
C ILE A 19 11.01 -1.22 -3.10
N LYS A 20 11.18 -1.19 -4.42
CA LYS A 20 12.47 -1.36 -5.07
C LYS A 20 12.96 -0.03 -5.63
N THR A 21 14.27 0.15 -5.65
CA THR A 21 14.93 1.25 -6.35
C THR A 21 14.78 1.09 -7.86
N ALA A 22 15.22 2.10 -8.62
CA ALA A 22 15.28 2.02 -10.08
C ALA A 22 16.21 0.89 -10.60
N SER A 23 17.19 0.44 -9.81
CA SER A 23 18.02 -0.74 -10.10
C SER A 23 17.32 -2.07 -9.83
N GLY A 24 16.12 -2.05 -9.22
CA GLY A 24 15.38 -3.24 -8.82
C GLY A 24 15.78 -3.79 -7.44
N GLU A 25 16.67 -3.09 -6.73
CA GLU A 25 17.17 -3.50 -5.42
C GLU A 25 16.18 -3.11 -4.31
N LEU A 26 16.06 -3.98 -3.32
CA LEU A 26 15.31 -3.68 -2.09
C LEU A 26 16.19 -2.85 -1.15
N LEU A 27 15.53 -2.01 -0.36
CA LEU A 27 16.18 -1.20 0.67
C LEU A 27 16.17 -2.00 1.99
N TYR A 28 17.36 -2.25 2.52
CA TYR A 28 17.57 -3.02 3.74
C TYR A 28 18.17 -2.15 4.84
N ASP A 29 17.94 -2.55 6.09
CA ASP A 29 18.72 -2.04 7.22
C ASP A 29 20.07 -2.76 7.26
N GLU A 30 21.14 -2.08 6.82
CA GLU A 30 22.50 -2.65 6.82
C GLU A 30 23.05 -2.91 8.23
N GLY A 31 22.50 -2.23 9.25
CA GLY A 31 22.87 -2.43 10.65
C GLY A 31 22.05 -3.54 11.33
N ALA A 32 20.91 -3.92 10.76
CA ALA A 32 20.16 -5.07 11.22
C ALA A 32 20.82 -6.35 10.67
N GLY A 33 21.17 -7.26 11.57
CA GLY A 33 21.56 -8.61 11.19
C GLY A 33 20.44 -9.33 10.44
N VAL A 34 20.73 -10.58 10.08
CA VAL A 34 19.76 -11.47 9.46
C VAL A 34 18.84 -12.04 10.55
N ASP A 35 17.54 -12.16 10.28
CA ASP A 35 16.60 -12.78 11.22
C ASP A 35 16.81 -14.31 11.36
N ALA A 36 16.07 -14.94 12.27
CA ALA A 36 16.16 -16.39 12.52
C ALA A 36 15.83 -17.28 11.29
N PHE A 37 15.28 -16.69 10.23
CA PHE A 37 14.89 -17.37 8.99
C PHE A 37 15.80 -17.04 7.81
N GLY A 38 16.86 -16.27 8.01
CA GLY A 38 17.78 -15.93 6.92
C GLY A 38 17.40 -14.65 6.16
N HIS A 39 16.38 -13.90 6.58
CA HIS A 39 15.93 -12.70 5.87
C HIS A 39 16.57 -11.43 6.41
N LYS A 40 16.92 -10.52 5.49
CA LYS A 40 17.34 -9.16 5.82
C LYS A 40 16.10 -8.29 6.10
N LYS A 41 16.18 -7.47 7.14
CA LYS A 41 15.11 -6.54 7.48
C LYS A 41 15.04 -5.42 6.44
N LEU A 42 13.87 -5.27 5.82
CA LEU A 42 13.59 -4.12 4.96
C LEU A 42 13.55 -2.84 5.81
N ALA A 43 14.07 -1.75 5.29
CA ALA A 43 14.01 -0.44 5.94
C ALA A 43 14.38 0.69 4.98
N GLY A 44 14.12 1.92 5.38
CA GLY A 44 14.65 3.10 4.68
C GLY A 44 13.87 3.52 3.43
N ALA A 45 12.76 2.86 3.09
CA ALA A 45 11.89 3.24 1.98
C ALA A 45 11.45 4.71 2.03
N ALA A 46 10.92 5.16 3.18
CA ALA A 46 10.49 6.55 3.36
C ALA A 46 11.66 7.54 3.20
N LYS A 47 12.82 7.22 3.79
CA LYS A 47 14.01 8.07 3.77
C LYS A 47 14.56 8.20 2.37
N TYR A 48 14.62 7.08 1.65
CA TYR A 48 15.01 7.05 0.25
C TYR A 48 14.09 7.92 -0.59
N VAL A 49 12.77 7.75 -0.47
CA VAL A 49 11.80 8.55 -1.25
C VAL A 49 11.89 10.03 -0.91
N LYS A 50 12.01 10.40 0.37
CA LYS A 50 12.25 11.78 0.80
C LYS A 50 13.47 12.39 0.11
N GLN A 51 14.62 11.73 0.18
CA GLN A 51 15.86 12.20 -0.46
C GLN A 51 15.69 12.34 -1.99
N GLN A 52 14.99 11.40 -2.62
CA GLN A 52 14.71 11.43 -4.04
C GLN A 52 13.79 12.59 -4.44
N ILE A 53 12.79 12.94 -3.62
CA ILE A 53 11.90 14.09 -3.83
C ILE A 53 12.67 15.38 -3.63
N GLU A 54 13.39 15.54 -2.51
CA GLU A 54 14.19 16.74 -2.23
C GLU A 54 15.19 17.02 -3.35
N LYS A 55 15.89 15.98 -3.84
CA LYS A 55 16.81 16.10 -4.96
C LYS A 55 16.12 16.60 -6.24
N ARG A 56 14.92 16.09 -6.54
CA ARG A 56 14.16 16.49 -7.73
C ARG A 56 13.65 17.92 -7.61
N LEU A 57 13.10 18.29 -6.45
CA LEU A 57 12.61 19.65 -6.19
C LEU A 57 13.73 20.69 -6.30
N LYS A 58 14.93 20.39 -5.78
CA LYS A 58 16.10 21.29 -5.91
C LYS A 58 16.55 21.49 -7.35
N ASN A 59 16.35 20.48 -8.20
CA ASN A 59 16.78 20.52 -9.60
C ASN A 59 15.70 21.03 -10.55
N ASP A 60 14.49 21.30 -10.07
CA ASP A 60 13.37 21.75 -10.88
C ASP A 60 13.27 23.29 -10.86
N PRO A 61 13.57 23.97 -11.98
CA PRO A 61 13.54 25.43 -12.05
C PRO A 61 12.15 26.04 -11.85
N GLU A 62 11.08 25.24 -12.00
CA GLU A 62 9.71 25.73 -11.75
C GLU A 62 9.38 25.81 -10.26
N VAL A 63 10.15 25.13 -9.40
CA VAL A 63 9.92 25.13 -7.94
C VAL A 63 10.20 26.51 -7.35
N GLU A 64 11.27 27.19 -7.76
CA GLU A 64 11.56 28.55 -7.30
C GLU A 64 10.43 29.52 -7.67
N LYS A 65 9.92 29.43 -8.90
CA LYS A 65 8.78 30.24 -9.39
C LYS A 65 7.51 29.93 -8.61
N LEU A 66 7.29 28.65 -8.25
CA LEU A 66 6.16 28.24 -7.42
C LEU A 66 6.28 28.83 -6.01
N MET A 67 7.42 28.65 -5.35
CA MET A 67 7.67 29.14 -3.99
C MET A 67 7.58 30.68 -3.92
N THR A 68 8.09 31.37 -4.93
CA THR A 68 8.02 32.84 -5.03
C THR A 68 6.58 33.32 -5.17
N ARG A 69 5.80 32.71 -6.09
CA ARG A 69 4.38 33.03 -6.25
C ARG A 69 3.55 32.73 -5.00
N ALA A 70 3.93 31.70 -4.25
CA ALA A 70 3.28 31.34 -2.99
C ALA A 70 3.69 32.23 -1.82
N GLY A 71 4.65 33.15 -2.00
CA GLY A 71 5.17 34.01 -0.93
C GLY A 71 6.00 33.25 0.12
N MET A 72 6.53 32.06 -0.24
CA MET A 72 7.26 31.17 0.67
C MET A 72 8.76 31.07 0.36
N TYR A 73 9.22 31.70 -0.72
CA TYR A 73 10.63 31.64 -1.11
C TYR A 73 11.50 32.52 -0.20
N VAL A 74 12.51 31.91 0.42
CA VAL A 74 13.57 32.61 1.15
C VAL A 74 14.90 32.01 0.75
N GLN A 75 15.74 32.78 0.08
CA GLN A 75 17.05 32.33 -0.38
C GLN A 75 17.88 31.77 0.78
N GLY A 76 18.46 30.58 0.60
CA GLY A 76 19.26 29.88 1.60
C GLY A 76 18.49 29.24 2.77
N ILE A 77 17.17 29.43 2.86
CA ILE A 77 16.34 28.88 3.96
C ILE A 77 15.18 28.03 3.42
N TYR A 78 14.35 28.61 2.55
CA TYR A 78 13.15 28.00 1.97
C TYR A 78 13.16 28.08 0.44
N GLU A 79 14.04 27.29 -0.17
CA GLU A 79 14.17 27.23 -1.64
C GLU A 79 13.27 26.15 -2.27
N ILE A 80 12.88 25.14 -1.47
CA ILE A 80 11.98 24.06 -1.89
C ILE A 80 10.86 23.89 -0.85
N PRO A 81 9.72 23.29 -1.26
CA PRO A 81 8.70 22.84 -0.32
C PRO A 81 9.28 21.89 0.74
N GLU A 82 8.72 21.95 1.94
CA GLU A 82 9.12 21.05 3.02
C GLU A 82 8.73 19.60 2.70
N VAL A 83 9.68 18.67 2.87
CA VAL A 83 9.45 17.24 2.70
C VAL A 83 9.66 16.53 4.04
N ARG A 84 8.58 15.96 4.58
CA ARG A 84 8.61 15.20 5.83
C ARG A 84 8.32 13.73 5.55
N GLU A 85 9.00 12.86 6.28
CA GLU A 85 8.70 11.43 6.32
C GLU A 85 8.08 11.06 7.66
N VAL A 86 7.13 10.14 7.64
CA VAL A 86 6.50 9.56 8.83
C VAL A 86 6.48 8.05 8.65
N VAL A 87 7.07 7.32 9.59
CA VAL A 87 7.08 5.86 9.61
C VAL A 87 6.28 5.41 10.83
N PRO A 88 5.03 4.93 10.66
CA PRO A 88 4.20 4.52 11.79
C PRO A 88 4.77 3.34 12.59
N GLY A 89 5.54 2.45 11.94
CA GLY A 89 6.20 1.32 12.58
C GLY A 89 5.19 0.41 13.31
N HIS A 90 5.44 0.16 14.60
CA HIS A 90 4.60 -0.71 15.43
C HIS A 90 3.18 -0.17 15.65
N LEU A 91 2.94 1.13 15.47
CA LEU A 91 1.62 1.74 15.71
C LEU A 91 0.52 1.17 14.80
N VAL A 92 0.87 0.72 13.60
CA VAL A 92 -0.11 0.09 12.67
C VAL A 92 -0.38 -1.37 13.00
N ARG A 93 0.35 -1.94 13.97
CA ARG A 93 0.21 -3.33 14.44
C ARG A 93 -0.19 -3.40 15.91
N SER A 94 -0.39 -2.25 16.56
CA SER A 94 -0.83 -2.14 17.94
C SER A 94 -2.15 -1.36 18.00
N GLY A 95 -2.89 -1.57 19.09
CA GLY A 95 -4.21 -0.97 19.27
C GLY A 95 -5.35 -1.99 19.18
N ASN A 96 -6.58 -1.48 19.15
CA ASN A 96 -7.78 -2.31 19.18
C ASN A 96 -8.08 -2.87 17.78
N SER A 97 -8.42 -4.15 17.71
CA SER A 97 -8.97 -4.74 16.50
C SER A 97 -10.35 -4.16 16.20
N SER A 98 -10.63 -3.89 14.92
CA SER A 98 -11.96 -3.43 14.52
C SER A 98 -13.00 -4.54 14.75
N ALA A 99 -14.28 -4.18 14.87
CA ALA A 99 -15.37 -5.17 14.97
C ALA A 99 -15.38 -6.15 13.77
N TYR A 100 -14.93 -5.67 12.60
CA TYR A 100 -14.75 -6.49 11.41
C TYR A 100 -13.65 -7.54 11.61
N ASP A 101 -12.44 -7.11 12.01
CA ASP A 101 -11.29 -8.00 12.22
C ASP A 101 -11.56 -9.04 13.31
N VAL A 102 -12.23 -8.63 14.39
CA VAL A 102 -12.63 -9.53 15.48
C VAL A 102 -13.57 -10.61 14.96
N ASN A 103 -14.63 -10.22 14.23
CA ASN A 103 -15.59 -11.16 13.66
C ASN A 103 -14.94 -12.10 12.65
N PHE A 104 -14.06 -11.57 11.78
CA PHE A 104 -13.29 -12.39 10.84
C PHE A 104 -12.39 -13.38 11.57
N GLY A 105 -11.67 -12.95 12.61
CA GLY A 105 -10.80 -13.79 13.43
C GLY A 105 -11.56 -14.94 14.10
N TYR A 106 -12.72 -14.65 14.71
CA TYR A 106 -13.58 -15.69 15.31
C TYR A 106 -14.04 -16.71 14.27
N LYS A 107 -14.50 -16.25 13.11
CA LYS A 107 -14.95 -17.10 12.01
C LYS A 107 -13.82 -17.99 11.49
N ALA A 108 -12.66 -17.40 11.21
CA ALA A 108 -11.49 -18.12 10.71
C ALA A 108 -11.01 -19.17 11.72
N GLY A 109 -10.96 -18.82 13.02
CA GLY A 109 -10.60 -19.75 14.09
C GLY A 109 -11.57 -20.90 14.24
N ALA A 110 -12.87 -20.63 14.31
CA ALA A 110 -13.91 -21.66 14.39
C ALA A 110 -13.89 -22.57 13.15
N GLY A 111 -13.75 -21.98 11.95
CA GLY A 111 -13.62 -22.73 10.71
C GLY A 111 -12.40 -23.66 10.71
N ALA A 112 -11.26 -23.21 11.27
CA ALA A 112 -10.05 -24.02 11.33
C ALA A 112 -10.23 -25.24 12.25
N VAL A 113 -10.93 -25.08 13.38
CA VAL A 113 -11.27 -26.20 14.26
C VAL A 113 -12.15 -27.22 13.53
N ILE A 114 -13.17 -26.76 12.79
CA ILE A 114 -14.04 -27.64 12.00
C ILE A 114 -13.23 -28.41 10.95
N LEU A 115 -12.32 -27.75 10.22
CA LEU A 115 -11.45 -28.44 9.26
C LEU A 115 -10.61 -29.54 9.92
N LEU A 116 -10.07 -29.29 11.12
CA LEU A 116 -9.31 -30.30 11.85
C LEU A 116 -10.16 -31.49 12.29
N LEU A 117 -11.39 -31.24 12.77
CA LEU A 117 -12.34 -32.31 13.15
C LEU A 117 -12.72 -33.19 11.95
N GLU A 118 -12.82 -32.59 10.76
CA GLU A 118 -13.07 -33.29 9.49
C GLU A 118 -11.81 -33.91 8.87
N GLY A 119 -10.68 -33.93 9.60
CA GLY A 119 -9.42 -34.53 9.15
C GLY A 119 -8.70 -33.75 8.04
N LYS A 120 -9.06 -32.48 7.80
CA LYS A 120 -8.51 -31.63 6.74
C LYS A 120 -7.31 -30.80 7.20
N SER A 121 -6.22 -31.46 7.58
CA SER A 121 -4.95 -30.78 7.88
C SER A 121 -4.29 -30.19 6.62
N GLY A 122 -3.38 -29.23 6.79
CA GLY A 122 -2.66 -28.59 5.67
C GLY A 122 -3.49 -27.63 4.80
N ASN A 123 -4.66 -27.20 5.29
CA ASN A 123 -5.54 -26.24 4.63
C ASN A 123 -5.64 -24.95 5.44
N THR A 124 -5.79 -23.82 4.74
CA THR A 124 -6.06 -22.51 5.33
C THR A 124 -7.53 -22.16 5.10
N VAL A 125 -8.23 -21.71 6.14
CA VAL A 125 -9.56 -21.09 6.01
C VAL A 125 -9.40 -19.75 5.29
N VAL A 126 -10.08 -19.60 4.16
CA VAL A 126 -10.06 -18.38 3.34
C VAL A 126 -11.20 -17.44 3.75
N ASN A 127 -12.38 -17.97 4.04
CA ASN A 127 -13.52 -17.18 4.49
C ASN A 127 -14.60 -18.08 5.12
N VAL A 128 -15.51 -17.49 5.90
CA VAL A 128 -16.74 -18.14 6.37
C VAL A 128 -17.93 -17.21 6.13
N ILE A 129 -18.83 -17.66 5.26
CA ILE A 129 -20.03 -16.91 4.87
C ILE A 129 -21.24 -17.78 5.11
N ALA A 130 -22.14 -17.32 5.97
CA ALA A 130 -23.35 -18.05 6.37
C ALA A 130 -23.03 -19.49 6.80
N ASP A 131 -23.49 -20.47 6.03
CA ASP A 131 -23.35 -21.91 6.23
C ASP A 131 -22.14 -22.54 5.53
N LYS A 132 -21.26 -21.71 4.92
CA LYS A 132 -20.14 -22.18 4.11
C LYS A 132 -18.78 -21.77 4.68
N ILE A 133 -17.90 -22.76 4.82
CA ILE A 133 -16.48 -22.57 5.14
C ILE A 133 -15.69 -22.77 3.85
N TYR A 134 -15.05 -21.70 3.38
CA TYR A 134 -14.18 -21.71 2.21
C TYR A 134 -12.75 -21.96 2.67
N TYR A 135 -12.10 -22.98 2.13
CA TYR A 135 -10.72 -23.32 2.45
C TYR A 135 -9.94 -23.71 1.21
N GLN A 136 -8.63 -23.60 1.29
CA GLN A 136 -7.71 -23.98 0.22
C GLN A 136 -6.44 -24.56 0.83
N GLN A 137 -5.73 -25.42 0.08
CA GLN A 137 -4.43 -25.93 0.51
C GLN A 137 -3.48 -24.79 0.85
N THR A 138 -2.80 -24.87 2.00
CA THR A 138 -1.92 -23.79 2.47
C THR A 138 -0.83 -23.47 1.45
N ALA A 139 -0.31 -24.49 0.75
CA ALA A 139 0.70 -24.32 -0.31
C ALA A 139 0.24 -23.41 -1.47
N GLU A 140 -1.06 -23.36 -1.76
CA GLU A 140 -1.62 -22.48 -2.78
C GLU A 140 -1.89 -21.07 -2.24
N VAL A 141 -2.22 -20.95 -0.96
CA VAL A 141 -2.54 -19.67 -0.31
C VAL A 141 -1.29 -18.82 -0.09
N ILE A 142 -0.14 -19.44 0.21
CA ILE A 142 1.13 -18.74 0.42
C ILE A 142 1.74 -18.17 -0.87
N LYS A 143 1.21 -18.54 -2.04
CA LYS A 143 1.68 -18.01 -3.31
C LYS A 143 1.46 -16.49 -3.34
N ARG A 144 2.52 -15.75 -3.69
CA ARG A 144 2.49 -14.29 -3.76
C ARG A 144 1.42 -13.84 -4.76
N ARG A 145 0.59 -12.88 -4.34
CA ARG A 145 -0.40 -12.20 -5.19
C ARG A 145 0.06 -10.78 -5.39
N GLU A 146 0.24 -10.40 -6.64
CA GLU A 146 0.57 -9.03 -7.01
C GLU A 146 -0.72 -8.22 -7.19
N VAL A 147 -0.62 -6.91 -7.00
CA VAL A 147 -1.73 -5.99 -7.27
C VAL A 147 -2.03 -6.05 -8.77
N ASP A 148 -3.30 -6.15 -9.15
CA ASP A 148 -3.69 -6.07 -10.55
C ASP A 148 -3.51 -4.63 -11.04
N ILE A 149 -2.57 -4.44 -11.97
CA ILE A 149 -2.27 -3.13 -12.55
C ILE A 149 -3.49 -2.51 -13.25
N LYS A 150 -4.45 -3.33 -13.70
CA LYS A 150 -5.70 -2.84 -14.29
C LYS A 150 -6.56 -2.08 -13.30
N GLU A 151 -6.49 -2.44 -12.01
CA GLU A 151 -7.18 -1.73 -10.94
C GLU A 151 -6.55 -0.34 -10.71
N ALA A 152 -5.23 -0.23 -10.84
CA ALA A 152 -4.54 1.06 -10.71
C ALA A 152 -5.07 2.08 -11.73
N ALA A 153 -5.33 1.67 -12.98
CA ALA A 153 -5.88 2.57 -14.00
C ALA A 153 -7.28 3.13 -13.65
N PHE A 154 -8.11 2.36 -12.94
CA PHE A 154 -9.40 2.84 -12.44
C PHE A 154 -9.22 3.94 -11.40
N LEU A 155 -8.33 3.69 -10.43
CA LEU A 155 -8.01 4.63 -9.36
C LEU A 155 -7.29 5.90 -9.87
N GLU A 156 -6.47 5.76 -10.93
CA GLU A 156 -5.86 6.90 -11.65
C GLU A 156 -6.93 7.83 -12.24
N GLY A 157 -8.02 7.26 -12.77
CA GLY A 157 -9.18 8.02 -13.24
C GLY A 157 -9.89 8.82 -12.14
N LEU A 158 -9.73 8.43 -10.87
CA LEU A 158 -10.24 9.14 -9.70
C LEU A 158 -9.25 10.17 -9.14
N GLY A 159 -8.08 10.33 -9.76
CA GLY A 159 -7.03 11.28 -9.37
C GLY A 159 -5.94 10.73 -8.47
N ILE A 160 -5.90 9.41 -8.22
CA ILE A 160 -4.81 8.78 -7.46
C ILE A 160 -3.58 8.61 -8.36
N CYS A 161 -2.41 9.05 -7.89
CA CYS A 161 -1.16 8.93 -8.65
C CYS A 161 -0.32 7.75 -8.14
N PHE A 162 -0.01 6.80 -9.01
CA PHE A 162 0.91 5.68 -8.71
C PHE A 162 2.34 5.93 -9.22
N GLY A 163 2.67 7.14 -9.68
CA GLY A 163 4.01 7.48 -10.16
C GLY A 163 4.41 6.78 -11.46
N ARG A 164 3.43 6.32 -12.25
CA ARG A 164 3.61 5.68 -13.56
C ARG A 164 2.92 6.46 -14.68
N LYS A 165 3.14 6.04 -15.92
CA LYS A 165 2.40 6.58 -17.07
C LYS A 165 0.93 6.15 -16.96
N ILE A 166 0.02 7.12 -16.97
CA ILE A 166 -1.42 6.87 -16.88
C ILE A 166 -1.87 6.09 -18.11
N GLU A 167 -2.66 5.06 -17.87
CA GLU A 167 -3.30 4.25 -18.89
C GLU A 167 -4.82 4.42 -18.79
N GLY A 168 -5.53 4.35 -19.93
CA GLY A 168 -6.99 4.41 -19.92
C GLY A 168 -7.60 3.16 -19.29
N PHE A 169 -8.49 3.34 -18.31
CA PHE A 169 -9.20 2.22 -17.68
C PHE A 169 -10.09 1.48 -18.70
N LYS A 170 -9.84 0.18 -18.85
CA LYS A 170 -10.65 -0.71 -19.69
C LYS A 170 -11.59 -1.52 -18.81
N TYR A 171 -12.88 -1.50 -19.14
CA TYR A 171 -13.91 -2.17 -18.36
C TYR A 171 -14.87 -2.96 -19.23
N GLU A 172 -15.49 -3.95 -18.61
CA GLU A 172 -16.65 -4.67 -19.10
C GLU A 172 -17.73 -4.58 -18.01
N LEU A 173 -18.95 -4.23 -18.39
CA LEU A 173 -20.06 -4.17 -17.46
C LEU A 173 -20.65 -5.57 -17.32
N ALA A 174 -20.55 -6.14 -16.12
CA ALA A 174 -21.16 -7.42 -15.78
C ALA A 174 -22.32 -7.19 -14.81
N GLU A 175 -23.54 -7.53 -15.24
CA GLU A 175 -24.72 -7.50 -14.39
C GLU A 175 -24.78 -8.79 -13.55
N ILE A 176 -24.84 -8.65 -12.22
CA ILE A 176 -24.99 -9.79 -11.31
C ILE A 176 -26.47 -10.15 -11.20
N LYS A 177 -26.85 -11.35 -11.65
CA LYS A 177 -28.20 -11.91 -11.49
C LYS A 177 -28.16 -13.00 -10.42
N GLY A 178 -28.65 -12.69 -9.22
CA GLY A 178 -28.68 -13.63 -8.09
C GLY A 178 -28.45 -12.97 -6.74
N GLN A 179 -28.13 -13.77 -5.72
CA GLN A 179 -27.83 -13.26 -4.39
C GLN A 179 -26.46 -12.55 -4.39
N ILE A 180 -26.44 -11.31 -3.90
CA ILE A 180 -25.20 -10.53 -3.79
C ILE A 180 -24.37 -11.09 -2.64
N GLU A 181 -23.31 -11.84 -2.94
CA GLU A 181 -22.27 -12.15 -1.96
C GLU A 181 -21.45 -10.88 -1.68
N ARG A 182 -21.75 -10.20 -0.57
CA ARG A 182 -20.93 -9.07 -0.11
C ARG A 182 -19.61 -9.60 0.44
N ARG A 183 -18.57 -9.58 -0.41
CA ARG A 183 -17.19 -9.67 0.07
C ARG A 183 -16.80 -8.30 0.57
N PHE A 184 -16.83 -8.13 1.88
CA PHE A 184 -16.10 -7.01 2.49
C PHE A 184 -14.62 -7.39 2.43
N SER A 185 -13.83 -6.56 1.76
CA SER A 185 -12.37 -6.61 1.73
C SER A 185 -11.83 -5.56 2.68
#